data_AF-A0AAP0J855-F1
#
_entry.id   AF-A0AAP0J855-F1
#
_cell.length_a   1.000
_cell.length_b   1.000
_cell.length_c   1.000
_cell.angle_alpha   90.00
_cell.angle_beta   90.00
_cell.angle_gamma   90.00
#
_symmetry.space_group_name_H-M   'P 1'
#
loop_
_entity.id
_entity.type
_entity.pdbx_description
1 polymer ?
#
loop_
_entity_poly.entity_id
_entity_poly.type
_entity_poly.pdbx_seq_one_letter_code
_entity_poly.pdbx_strand_id
1 'polypeptide(L)'
;MESCSEMVPFPLLTTPIESNYRACTIPYRFPSDNPRKATPTEISWVDLFLNSVTSFRQRAENDTTVPDAHSKAEKFAQRYTEMLEEMKKDPESHGGPPDCILLCRLREQVLRELGFRDIFKKVKDEENAKAISLFGDVVHLNDSIEEEDTRVENLVRGIFAGNIFDLGSAQLAEIFAKDGMSFLASCQNLVPRPWVIDDLNAFKLKWSKKLWKKVIIFVDNSGADIILGILPFARELLRHGSQVVVLAANDLPSINDVTYSELIEIVSKLKDENGNLLGVDASNLFIANSGNDLPVIDLTRVSQELAYLATDADLVILEGMGRGIETNLYAQFKCDSLKIGMVKHPEVAQFLGGRLYDCVFKYNEVLNG
;
A
#
# COMPACT_ATOMS: atom_id res chain seq x y z
N MET A 1 16.08 5.30 17.79
CA MET A 1 15.27 5.98 18.81
C MET A 1 13.85 5.82 18.32
N GLU A 2 13.09 4.95 18.97
CA GLU A 2 11.67 4.77 18.65
C GLU A 2 10.95 6.10 18.85
N SER A 3 10.22 6.54 17.82
CA SER A 3 9.22 7.59 17.96
C SER A 3 8.16 7.06 18.93
N CYS A 4 8.33 7.37 20.21
CA CYS A 4 7.52 6.89 21.33
C CYS A 4 6.18 7.65 21.41
N SER A 5 5.51 7.84 20.27
CA SER A 5 4.15 8.37 20.24
C SER A 5 3.17 7.22 20.47
N GLU A 6 2.26 7.38 21.44
CA GLU A 6 1.23 6.41 21.74
C GLU A 6 0.30 6.26 20.53
N MET A 7 0.23 5.05 19.97
CA MET A 7 -0.66 4.74 18.85
C MET A 7 -2.12 4.78 19.31
N VAL A 8 -2.99 5.31 18.46
CA VAL A 8 -4.44 5.44 18.72
C VAL A 8 -5.25 4.80 17.59
N PRO A 9 -6.52 4.44 17.83
CA PRO A 9 -7.39 3.98 16.75
C PRO A 9 -7.67 5.10 15.73
N PHE A 10 -7.72 4.73 14.45
CA PHE A 10 -8.08 5.65 13.39
C PHE A 10 -9.51 6.17 13.61
N PRO A 11 -9.73 7.49 13.67
CA PRO A 11 -10.96 8.08 14.22
C PRO A 11 -12.21 7.78 13.38
N LEU A 12 -12.02 7.44 12.11
CA LEU A 12 -13.11 7.16 11.17
C LEU A 12 -13.53 5.69 11.16
N LEU A 13 -12.90 4.80 11.94
CA LEU A 13 -13.42 3.44 12.13
C LEU A 13 -14.79 3.47 12.81
N THR A 14 -15.72 2.62 12.34
CA THR A 14 -17.03 2.46 12.98
C THR A 14 -16.88 1.91 14.39
N THR A 15 -17.54 2.55 15.35
CA THR A 15 -17.52 2.18 16.77
C THR A 15 -18.73 1.33 17.16
N PRO A 16 -18.61 0.39 18.13
CA PRO A 16 -17.39 0.02 18.85
C PRO A 16 -16.41 -0.78 17.97
N ILE A 17 -15.12 -0.48 18.07
CA ILE A 17 -14.08 -0.99 17.15
C ILE A 17 -13.89 -2.50 17.38
N GLU A 18 -13.94 -2.93 18.63
CA GLU A 18 -13.68 -4.31 19.08
C GLU A 18 -14.63 -5.33 18.45
N SER A 19 -15.84 -4.90 18.06
CA SER A 19 -16.83 -5.78 17.43
C SER A 19 -16.97 -5.58 15.92
N ASN A 20 -16.47 -4.45 15.38
CA ASN A 20 -16.75 -4.05 14.00
C ASN A 20 -15.50 -3.99 13.10
N TYR A 21 -14.30 -4.03 13.69
CA TYR A 21 -13.06 -3.94 12.93
C TYR A 21 -12.18 -5.17 13.17
N ARG A 22 -11.75 -5.75 12.05
CA ARG A 22 -10.67 -6.73 11.97
C ARG A 22 -9.78 -6.30 10.82
N ALA A 23 -8.49 -6.10 11.10
CA ALA A 23 -7.54 -5.65 10.10
C ALA A 23 -7.38 -6.68 8.98
N CYS A 24 -7.00 -7.93 9.30
CA CYS A 24 -6.79 -8.99 8.32
C CYS A 24 -8.10 -9.43 7.66
N THR A 25 -8.16 -9.29 6.34
CA THR A 25 -9.31 -9.63 5.51
C THR A 25 -9.52 -11.14 5.41
N ILE A 26 -8.43 -11.89 5.27
CA ILE A 26 -8.47 -13.33 4.98
C ILE A 26 -8.30 -14.10 6.29
N PRO A 27 -9.32 -14.83 6.77
CA PRO A 27 -9.18 -15.63 7.98
C PRO A 27 -8.35 -16.88 7.68
N TYR A 28 -7.22 -17.03 8.35
CA TYR A 28 -6.42 -18.27 8.20
C TYR A 28 -6.96 -19.41 9.07
N ARG A 29 -7.71 -19.06 10.11
CA ARG A 29 -8.24 -19.97 11.11
C ARG A 29 -9.61 -19.52 11.60
N PHE A 30 -10.45 -20.51 11.92
CA PHE A 30 -11.71 -20.35 12.64
C PHE A 30 -11.62 -20.95 14.06
N PRO A 31 -12.45 -20.49 15.02
CA PRO A 31 -12.46 -21.02 16.39
C PRO A 31 -12.73 -22.52 16.51
N SER A 32 -13.34 -23.13 15.49
CA SER A 32 -13.62 -24.57 15.42
C SER A 32 -12.42 -25.42 14.99
N ASP A 33 -11.37 -24.81 14.45
CA ASP A 33 -10.19 -25.53 13.96
C ASP A 33 -9.34 -26.06 15.11
N ASN A 34 -8.61 -27.15 14.89
CA ASN A 34 -7.73 -27.72 15.90
C ASN A 34 -6.57 -26.74 16.19
N PRO A 35 -6.43 -26.21 17.43
CA PRO A 35 -5.42 -25.20 17.74
C PRO A 35 -3.99 -25.74 17.65
N ARG A 36 -3.78 -27.05 17.75
CA ARG A 36 -2.45 -27.68 17.71
C ARG A 36 -1.99 -28.08 16.31
N LYS A 37 -2.74 -27.73 15.27
CA LYS A 37 -2.43 -28.12 13.90
C LYS A 37 -2.67 -26.95 12.95
N ALA A 38 -1.67 -26.65 12.12
CA ALA A 38 -1.80 -25.62 11.11
C ALA A 38 -2.94 -25.97 10.12
N THR A 39 -3.78 -24.99 9.80
CA THR A 39 -4.82 -25.11 8.78
C THR A 39 -4.20 -25.09 7.38
N PRO A 40 -4.91 -25.58 6.34
CA PRO A 40 -4.43 -25.45 4.97
C PRO A 40 -4.16 -24.00 4.56
N THR A 41 -4.97 -23.05 5.04
CA THR A 41 -4.80 -21.62 4.76
C THR A 41 -3.57 -21.07 5.45
N GLU A 42 -3.33 -21.39 6.72
CA GLU A 42 -2.10 -20.99 7.41
C GLU A 42 -0.86 -21.53 6.68
N ILE A 43 -0.88 -22.80 6.26
CA ILE A 43 0.23 -23.40 5.51
C ILE A 43 0.47 -22.67 4.19
N SER A 44 -0.59 -22.41 3.41
CA SER A 44 -0.47 -21.70 2.12
C SER A 44 0.14 -20.31 2.28
N TRP A 45 -0.29 -19.56 3.29
CA TRP A 45 0.26 -18.23 3.56
C TRP A 45 1.69 -18.30 4.08
N VAL A 46 2.01 -19.22 4.98
CA VAL A 46 3.39 -19.44 5.43
C VAL A 46 4.30 -19.82 4.25
N ASP A 47 3.83 -20.66 3.33
CA ASP A 47 4.55 -21.03 2.11
C ASP A 47 4.79 -19.83 1.19
N LEU A 48 3.82 -18.93 1.05
CA LEU A 48 3.99 -17.68 0.32
C LEU A 48 5.11 -16.82 0.92
N PHE A 49 5.14 -16.67 2.25
CA PHE A 49 6.22 -15.92 2.91
C PHE A 49 7.57 -16.63 2.82
N LEU A 50 7.61 -17.97 2.89
CA LEU A 50 8.82 -18.77 2.66
C LEU A 50 9.40 -18.54 1.26
N ASN A 51 8.55 -18.49 0.24
CA ASN A 51 8.97 -18.22 -1.14
C ASN A 51 9.60 -16.82 -1.30
N SER A 52 9.23 -15.86 -0.45
CA SER A 52 9.83 -14.51 -0.46
C SER A 52 11.23 -14.46 0.16
N VAL A 53 11.63 -15.44 0.99
CA VAL A 53 12.90 -15.40 1.74
C VAL A 53 14.11 -15.20 0.82
N THR A 54 14.13 -15.90 -0.32
CA THR A 54 15.24 -15.83 -1.27
C THR A 54 15.44 -14.42 -1.84
N SER A 55 14.36 -13.73 -2.23
CA SER A 55 14.46 -12.39 -2.81
C SER A 55 14.89 -11.36 -1.76
N PHE A 56 14.37 -11.45 -0.53
CA PHE A 56 14.78 -10.59 0.57
C PHE A 56 16.24 -10.82 0.96
N ARG A 57 16.70 -12.08 0.98
CA ARG A 57 18.11 -12.43 1.21
C ARG A 57 19.01 -11.82 0.16
N GLN A 58 18.68 -11.97 -1.12
CA GLN A 58 19.42 -11.38 -2.24
C GLN A 58 19.46 -9.85 -2.18
N ARG A 59 18.38 -9.21 -1.70
CA ARG A 59 18.40 -7.76 -1.48
C ARG A 59 19.33 -7.37 -0.34
N ALA A 60 19.21 -8.08 0.78
CA ALA A 60 19.97 -7.84 1.99
C ALA A 60 21.48 -8.07 1.81
N GLU A 61 21.90 -9.11 1.08
CA GLU A 61 23.33 -9.39 0.85
C GLU A 61 24.02 -8.30 0.02
N ASN A 62 23.24 -7.57 -0.80
CA ASN A 62 23.69 -6.47 -1.63
C ASN A 62 23.58 -5.09 -0.96
N ASP A 63 23.11 -5.02 0.30
CA ASP A 63 23.05 -3.78 1.06
C ASP A 63 24.45 -3.37 1.56
N THR A 64 25.12 -2.52 0.77
CA THR A 64 26.46 -2.00 1.08
C THR A 64 26.53 -1.10 2.31
N THR A 65 25.40 -0.70 2.89
CA THR A 65 25.37 0.15 4.10
C THR A 65 25.57 -0.67 5.38
N VAL A 66 25.43 -2.00 5.30
CA VAL A 66 25.52 -2.90 6.44
C VAL A 66 26.85 -3.67 6.42
N PRO A 67 27.68 -3.58 7.48
CA PRO A 67 28.88 -4.41 7.61
C PRO A 67 28.52 -5.91 7.65
N ASP A 68 29.29 -6.73 6.92
CA ASP A 68 29.07 -8.17 6.77
C ASP A 68 27.67 -8.54 6.25
N ALA A 69 27.10 -7.70 5.37
CA ALA A 69 25.76 -7.85 4.79
C ALA A 69 25.48 -9.28 4.30
N HIS A 70 26.39 -9.91 3.56
CA HIS A 70 26.24 -11.29 3.09
C HIS A 70 26.02 -12.29 4.24
N SER A 71 26.84 -12.23 5.29
CA SER A 71 26.69 -13.16 6.44
C SER A 71 25.38 -12.90 7.20
N LYS A 72 25.00 -11.63 7.34
CA LYS A 72 23.74 -11.24 8.00
C LYS A 72 22.51 -11.62 7.17
N ALA A 73 22.58 -11.53 5.85
CA ALA A 73 21.51 -11.95 4.96
C ALA A 73 21.26 -13.46 5.06
N GLU A 74 22.32 -14.28 5.11
CA GLU A 74 22.17 -15.72 5.36
C GLU A 74 21.56 -16.00 6.74
N LYS A 75 21.95 -15.27 7.78
CA LYS A 75 21.31 -15.36 9.10
C LYS A 75 19.85 -14.96 9.08
N PHE A 76 19.48 -13.94 8.30
CA PHE A 76 18.07 -13.56 8.10
C PHE A 76 17.29 -14.71 7.49
N ALA A 77 17.79 -15.26 6.37
CA ALA A 77 17.12 -16.35 5.67
C ALA A 77 16.96 -17.57 6.57
N GLN A 78 18.01 -17.96 7.28
CA GLN A 78 17.95 -19.06 8.24
C GLN A 78 16.92 -18.81 9.35
N ARG A 79 17.04 -17.70 10.10
CA ARG A 79 16.15 -17.43 11.25
C ARG A 79 14.69 -17.32 10.83
N TYR A 80 14.42 -16.59 9.76
CA TYR A 80 13.04 -16.38 9.32
C TYR A 80 12.42 -17.66 8.76
N THR A 81 13.16 -18.47 7.98
CA THR A 81 12.71 -19.78 7.55
C THR A 81 12.44 -20.73 8.72
N GLU A 82 13.31 -20.76 9.73
CA GLU A 82 13.10 -21.59 10.94
C GLU A 82 11.80 -21.21 11.65
N MET A 83 11.54 -19.91 11.84
CA MET A 83 10.29 -19.42 12.46
C MET A 83 9.04 -19.83 11.67
N LEU A 84 9.07 -19.68 10.34
CA LEU A 84 7.96 -20.06 9.46
C LEU A 84 7.70 -21.57 9.47
N GLU A 85 8.76 -22.40 9.43
CA GLU A 85 8.63 -23.85 9.51
C GLU A 85 8.17 -24.34 10.90
N GLU A 86 8.51 -23.61 11.96
CA GLU A 86 7.97 -23.87 13.30
C GLU A 86 6.47 -23.56 13.38
N MET A 87 6.00 -22.46 12.78
CA MET A 87 4.56 -22.14 12.72
C MET A 87 3.72 -23.21 12.03
N LYS A 88 4.26 -23.90 11.01
CA LYS A 88 3.58 -25.05 10.38
C LYS A 88 3.39 -26.22 11.35
N LYS A 89 4.31 -26.40 12.30
CA LYS A 89 4.31 -27.50 13.27
C LYS A 89 3.48 -27.15 14.50
N ASP A 90 3.60 -25.91 14.97
CA ASP A 90 2.92 -25.37 16.14
C ASP A 90 2.41 -23.95 15.83
N PRO A 91 1.11 -23.79 15.49
CA PRO A 91 0.54 -22.49 15.16
C PRO A 91 0.68 -21.44 16.27
N GLU A 92 0.77 -21.86 17.54
CA GLU A 92 0.90 -20.94 18.69
C GLU A 92 2.35 -20.44 18.89
N SER A 93 3.31 -20.96 18.11
CA SER A 93 4.70 -20.51 18.16
C SER A 93 4.84 -19.06 17.68
N HIS A 94 5.90 -18.38 18.17
CA HIS A 94 6.26 -17.01 17.76
C HIS A 94 5.12 -15.97 17.87
N GLY A 95 4.17 -16.21 18.78
CA GLY A 95 3.03 -15.31 19.01
C GLY A 95 1.84 -15.52 18.07
N GLY A 96 1.73 -16.68 17.43
CA GLY A 96 0.58 -17.05 16.60
C GLY A 96 -0.68 -17.41 17.40
N PRO A 97 -1.75 -17.92 16.74
CA PRO A 97 -1.81 -18.34 15.33
C PRO A 97 -1.47 -17.25 14.31
N PRO A 98 -0.83 -17.59 13.17
CA PRO A 98 -0.37 -16.59 12.22
C PRO A 98 -1.52 -15.89 11.51
N ASP A 99 -1.31 -14.62 11.23
CA ASP A 99 -2.05 -13.81 10.26
C ASP A 99 -1.05 -13.01 9.39
N CYS A 100 -1.55 -12.29 8.37
CA CYS A 100 -0.67 -11.53 7.46
C CYS A 100 0.19 -10.50 8.22
N ILE A 101 -0.38 -9.84 9.24
CA ILE A 101 0.32 -8.83 10.03
C ILE A 101 1.48 -9.46 10.79
N LEU A 102 1.26 -10.60 11.45
CA LEU A 102 2.31 -11.30 12.20
C LEU A 102 3.43 -11.76 11.26
N LEU A 103 3.09 -12.38 10.13
CA LEU A 103 4.09 -12.87 9.16
C LEU A 103 4.95 -11.72 8.63
N CYS A 104 4.34 -10.58 8.26
CA CYS A 104 5.09 -9.38 7.88
C CYS A 104 5.97 -8.86 9.02
N ARG A 105 5.42 -8.79 10.25
CA ARG A 105 6.14 -8.25 11.41
C ARG A 105 7.38 -9.07 11.75
N LEU A 106 7.28 -10.39 11.73
CA LEU A 106 8.42 -11.26 12.01
C LEU A 106 9.54 -11.09 10.97
N ARG A 107 9.19 -10.95 9.68
CA ARG A 107 10.17 -10.65 8.63
C ARG A 107 10.94 -9.37 8.91
N GLU A 108 10.22 -8.28 9.17
CA GLU A 108 10.82 -6.97 9.43
C GLU A 108 11.65 -6.96 10.72
N GLN A 109 11.18 -7.64 11.78
CA GLN A 109 11.92 -7.78 13.03
C GLN A 109 13.27 -8.47 12.82
N VAL A 110 13.32 -9.61 12.13
CA VAL A 110 14.59 -10.33 11.91
C VAL A 110 15.57 -9.48 11.09
N LEU A 111 15.12 -8.79 10.04
CA LEU A 111 15.96 -7.88 9.26
C LEU A 111 16.55 -6.77 10.14
N ARG A 112 15.70 -6.10 10.93
CA ARG A 112 16.08 -4.97 11.78
C ARG A 112 17.02 -5.37 12.91
N GLU A 113 16.79 -6.52 13.55
CA GLU A 113 17.68 -7.08 14.58
C GLU A 113 19.08 -7.37 14.06
N LEU A 114 19.20 -7.79 12.79
CA LEU A 114 20.48 -8.04 12.13
C LEU A 114 21.17 -6.74 11.67
N GLY A 115 20.49 -5.60 11.81
CA GLY A 115 21.01 -4.27 11.54
C GLY A 115 20.68 -3.75 10.13
N PHE A 116 19.85 -4.45 9.36
CA PHE A 116 19.31 -3.90 8.12
C PHE A 116 18.27 -2.83 8.45
N ARG A 117 18.34 -1.69 7.75
CA ARG A 117 17.38 -0.59 7.94
C ARG A 117 16.44 -0.45 6.75
N ASP A 118 16.99 -0.51 5.55
CA ASP A 118 16.23 -0.39 4.30
C ASP A 118 16.99 -1.07 3.16
N ILE A 119 16.77 -2.38 3.01
CA ILE A 119 17.41 -3.17 1.95
C ILE A 119 16.90 -2.79 0.55
N PHE A 120 15.81 -2.00 0.45
CA PHE A 120 15.23 -1.53 -0.80
C PHE A 120 15.61 -0.08 -1.12
N LYS A 121 16.38 0.62 -0.29
CA LYS A 121 16.65 2.06 -0.45
C LYS A 121 17.17 2.42 -1.84
N LYS A 122 18.22 1.72 -2.30
CA LYS A 122 18.85 1.98 -3.60
C LYS A 122 17.85 1.91 -4.75
N VAL A 123 16.99 0.89 -4.77
CA VAL A 123 16.01 0.74 -5.85
C VAL A 123 14.88 1.74 -5.75
N LYS A 124 14.44 2.08 -4.52
CA LYS A 124 13.45 3.14 -4.32
C LYS A 124 13.96 4.45 -4.90
N ASP A 125 15.21 4.80 -4.64
CA ASP A 125 15.82 6.04 -5.15
C ASP A 125 15.94 6.04 -6.68
N GLU A 126 16.34 4.92 -7.28
CA GLU A 126 16.42 4.76 -8.75
C GLU A 126 15.04 4.88 -9.41
N GLU A 127 14.02 4.20 -8.88
CA GLU A 127 12.66 4.25 -9.40
C GLU A 127 12.00 5.63 -9.17
N ASN A 128 12.24 6.26 -8.02
CA ASN A 128 11.79 7.63 -7.73
C ASN A 128 12.38 8.61 -8.75
N ALA A 129 13.68 8.53 -9.05
CA ALA A 129 14.33 9.41 -10.01
C ALA A 129 13.74 9.25 -11.43
N LYS A 130 13.52 8.00 -11.87
CA LYS A 130 12.87 7.71 -13.15
C LYS A 130 11.45 8.27 -13.19
N ALA A 131 10.65 8.01 -12.15
CA ALA A 131 9.26 8.46 -12.10
C ALA A 131 9.14 9.99 -12.04
N ILE A 132 10.00 10.68 -11.28
CA ILE A 132 10.06 12.15 -11.26
C ILE A 132 10.29 12.71 -12.66
N SER A 133 11.17 12.09 -13.46
CA SER A 133 11.44 12.55 -14.83
C SER A 133 10.23 12.44 -15.78
N LEU A 134 9.27 11.57 -15.47
CA LEU A 134 8.08 11.33 -16.27
C LEU A 134 6.83 12.07 -15.75
N PHE A 135 6.91 12.67 -14.55
CA PHE A 135 5.76 13.25 -13.87
C PHE A 135 5.04 14.32 -14.70
N GLY A 136 5.82 15.22 -15.32
CA GLY A 136 5.30 16.28 -16.19
C GLY A 136 4.42 15.76 -17.31
N ASP A 137 4.96 14.83 -18.10
CA ASP A 137 4.28 14.25 -19.26
C ASP A 137 3.01 13.49 -18.85
N VAL A 138 3.05 12.70 -17.78
CA VAL A 138 1.90 11.95 -17.29
C VAL A 138 0.76 12.89 -16.85
N VAL A 139 1.09 13.97 -16.15
CA VAL A 139 0.08 14.95 -15.74
C VAL A 139 -0.49 15.70 -16.95
N HIS A 140 0.34 16.12 -17.90
CA HIS A 140 -0.15 16.79 -19.13
C HIS A 140 -1.08 15.89 -19.96
N LEU A 141 -0.79 14.58 -20.03
CA LEU A 141 -1.67 13.63 -20.68
C LEU A 141 -3.04 13.56 -20.00
N ASN A 142 -3.09 13.50 -18.66
CA ASN A 142 -4.35 13.54 -17.92
C ASN A 142 -5.09 14.87 -18.13
N ASP A 143 -4.38 16.00 -18.11
CA ASP A 143 -4.96 17.33 -18.30
C ASP A 143 -5.56 17.54 -19.70
N SER A 144 -5.04 16.85 -20.72
CA SER A 144 -5.56 16.91 -22.08
C SER A 144 -6.87 16.16 -22.32
N ILE A 145 -7.32 15.34 -21.35
CA ILE A 145 -8.62 14.66 -21.42
C ILE A 145 -9.71 15.65 -21.00
N GLU A 146 -10.54 16.12 -21.93
CA GLU A 146 -11.59 17.12 -21.65
C GLU A 146 -12.72 16.57 -20.76
N GLU A 147 -13.18 15.35 -21.06
CA GLU A 147 -14.28 14.68 -20.35
C GLU A 147 -13.85 14.23 -18.95
N GLU A 148 -14.46 14.79 -17.90
CA GLU A 148 -14.12 14.53 -16.50
C GLU A 148 -14.21 13.04 -16.14
N ASP A 149 -15.29 12.36 -16.55
CA ASP A 149 -15.48 10.93 -16.28
C ASP A 149 -14.34 10.07 -16.87
N THR A 150 -13.90 10.42 -18.09
CA THR A 150 -12.78 9.75 -18.77
C THR A 150 -11.47 10.05 -18.07
N ARG A 151 -11.28 11.29 -17.60
CA ARG A 151 -10.07 11.71 -16.89
C ARG A 151 -9.93 10.98 -15.56
N VAL A 152 -11.01 10.90 -14.77
CA VAL A 152 -11.03 10.15 -13.50
C VAL A 152 -10.73 8.67 -13.75
N GLU A 153 -11.33 8.07 -14.78
CA GLU A 153 -11.01 6.68 -15.15
C GLU A 153 -9.54 6.51 -15.52
N ASN A 154 -8.95 7.44 -16.28
CA ASN A 154 -7.54 7.37 -16.66
C ASN A 154 -6.60 7.50 -15.45
N LEU A 155 -6.92 8.38 -14.49
CA LEU A 155 -6.17 8.51 -13.24
C LEU A 155 -6.26 7.23 -12.38
N VAL A 156 -7.45 6.62 -12.29
CA VAL A 156 -7.63 5.34 -11.60
C VAL A 156 -6.81 4.22 -12.25
N ARG A 157 -6.78 4.17 -13.59
CA ARG A 157 -5.90 3.25 -14.32
C ARG A 157 -4.42 3.54 -14.06
N GLY A 158 -4.05 4.81 -13.91
CA GLY A 158 -2.71 5.24 -13.49
C GLY A 158 -2.31 4.68 -12.13
N ILE A 159 -3.22 4.69 -11.14
CA ILE A 159 -2.97 4.09 -9.82
C ILE A 159 -2.71 2.58 -9.96
N PHE A 160 -3.56 1.85 -10.69
CA PHE A 160 -3.33 0.41 -10.91
C PHE A 160 -2.00 0.14 -11.63
N ALA A 161 -1.68 0.90 -12.67
CA ALA A 161 -0.44 0.73 -13.42
C ALA A 161 0.81 1.06 -12.59
N GLY A 162 0.73 2.04 -11.71
CA GLY A 162 1.78 2.36 -10.74
C GLY A 162 2.00 1.23 -9.75
N ASN A 163 0.92 0.68 -9.20
CA ASN A 163 0.97 -0.42 -8.25
C ASN A 163 1.49 -1.74 -8.88
N ILE A 164 1.53 -1.90 -10.22
CA ILE A 164 2.19 -3.05 -10.88
C ILE A 164 3.70 -3.08 -10.59
N PHE A 165 4.35 -1.93 -10.44
CA PHE A 165 5.79 -1.85 -10.19
C PHE A 165 6.13 -2.15 -8.72
N ASP A 166 5.69 -3.33 -8.26
CA ASP A 166 5.92 -3.85 -6.92
C ASP A 166 7.12 -4.80 -6.92
N LEU A 167 8.20 -4.31 -6.33
CA LEU A 167 9.49 -5.00 -6.19
C LEU A 167 9.47 -6.09 -5.12
N GLY A 168 8.37 -6.22 -4.36
CA GLY A 168 8.12 -7.26 -3.36
C GLY A 168 7.65 -8.59 -3.94
N SER A 169 7.14 -8.61 -5.18
CA SER A 169 6.74 -9.85 -5.86
C SER A 169 7.85 -10.35 -6.79
N ALA A 170 8.36 -11.56 -6.52
CA ALA A 170 9.53 -12.12 -7.22
C ALA A 170 9.35 -12.28 -8.74
N GLN A 171 8.11 -12.36 -9.24
CA GLN A 171 7.83 -12.55 -10.68
C GLN A 171 7.80 -11.25 -11.50
N LEU A 172 7.42 -10.10 -10.90
CA LEU A 172 7.30 -8.85 -11.66
C LEU A 172 8.65 -8.15 -11.85
N ALA A 173 9.57 -8.28 -10.88
CA ALA A 173 10.89 -7.66 -10.99
C ALA A 173 11.67 -8.15 -12.25
N GLU A 174 11.52 -9.41 -12.64
CA GLU A 174 12.25 -10.00 -13.78
C GLU A 174 11.66 -9.66 -15.16
N ILE A 175 10.34 -9.51 -15.26
CA ILE A 175 9.66 -9.22 -16.54
C ILE A 175 9.82 -7.75 -16.91
N PHE A 176 9.80 -6.84 -15.93
CA PHE A 176 9.85 -5.39 -16.16
C PHE A 176 11.28 -4.85 -16.32
N ALA A 177 12.30 -5.57 -15.82
CA ALA A 177 13.70 -5.19 -15.99
C ALA A 177 14.23 -5.33 -17.43
N LYS A 178 13.53 -6.08 -18.31
CA LYS A 178 14.04 -6.41 -19.64
C LYS A 178 13.61 -5.48 -20.77
N ASP A 179 12.45 -4.82 -20.70
CA ASP A 179 11.87 -4.17 -21.89
C ASP A 179 11.42 -2.71 -21.75
N GLY A 180 11.69 -2.02 -20.63
CA GLY A 180 11.49 -0.57 -20.55
C GLY A 180 10.07 -0.11 -20.96
N MET A 181 9.06 -0.95 -20.74
CA MET A 181 7.67 -0.62 -21.03
C MET A 181 7.29 0.64 -20.26
N SER A 182 6.85 1.67 -21.00
CA SER A 182 6.48 2.95 -20.41
C SER A 182 5.29 2.74 -19.45
N PHE A 183 5.27 3.46 -18.33
CA PHE A 183 4.13 3.52 -17.41
C PHE A 183 2.79 3.66 -18.15
N LEU A 184 2.78 4.45 -19.23
CA LEU A 184 1.63 4.64 -20.11
C LEU A 184 1.18 3.36 -20.83
N ALA A 185 2.10 2.50 -21.27
CA ALA A 185 1.76 1.21 -21.86
C ALA A 185 1.14 0.27 -20.80
N SER A 186 1.62 0.32 -19.55
CA SER A 186 1.03 -0.43 -18.44
C SER A 186 -0.41 0.00 -18.15
N CYS A 187 -0.73 1.31 -18.22
CA CYS A 187 -2.11 1.81 -18.09
C CYS A 187 -3.07 1.21 -19.12
N GLN A 188 -2.58 0.92 -20.34
CA GLN A 188 -3.39 0.36 -21.44
C GLN A 188 -3.53 -1.17 -21.37
N ASN A 189 -2.59 -1.85 -20.72
CA ASN A 189 -2.53 -3.31 -20.65
C ASN A 189 -3.14 -3.89 -19.37
N LEU A 190 -3.87 -3.09 -18.59
CA LEU A 190 -4.64 -3.58 -17.44
C LEU A 190 -5.69 -4.61 -17.89
N VAL A 191 -6.05 -5.51 -16.97
CA VAL A 191 -7.14 -6.46 -17.22
C VAL A 191 -8.43 -5.74 -17.60
N PRO A 192 -9.19 -6.24 -18.60
CA PRO A 192 -10.43 -5.62 -19.01
C PRO A 192 -11.48 -5.72 -17.90
N ARG A 193 -12.33 -4.69 -17.82
CA ARG A 193 -13.49 -4.65 -16.93
C ARG A 193 -14.56 -5.67 -17.37
N PRO A 194 -15.40 -6.19 -16.47
CA PRO A 194 -15.44 -5.89 -15.04
C PRO A 194 -14.23 -6.49 -14.31
N TRP A 195 -13.68 -5.71 -13.38
CA TRP A 195 -12.67 -6.20 -12.45
C TRP A 195 -13.29 -7.09 -11.36
N VAL A 196 -12.47 -7.80 -10.59
CA VAL A 196 -12.96 -8.69 -9.53
C VAL A 196 -13.83 -7.95 -8.49
N ILE A 197 -13.51 -6.69 -8.19
CA ILE A 197 -14.40 -5.75 -7.53
C ILE A 197 -14.34 -4.44 -8.31
N ASP A 198 -15.48 -4.01 -8.87
CA ASP A 198 -15.54 -2.89 -9.81
C ASP A 198 -16.68 -1.92 -9.47
N ASP A 199 -16.41 -1.03 -8.50
CA ASP A 199 -17.33 0.04 -8.12
C ASP A 199 -16.98 1.38 -8.82
N LEU A 200 -16.16 1.36 -9.88
CA LEU A 200 -15.68 2.58 -10.53
C LEU A 200 -16.82 3.44 -11.08
N ASN A 201 -17.84 2.82 -11.67
CA ASN A 201 -18.98 3.58 -12.19
C ASN A 201 -19.76 4.31 -11.09
N ALA A 202 -19.91 3.68 -9.91
CA ALA A 202 -20.54 4.31 -8.77
C ALA A 202 -19.70 5.47 -8.23
N PHE A 203 -18.39 5.29 -8.15
CA PHE A 203 -17.46 6.33 -7.74
C PHE A 203 -17.47 7.53 -8.68
N LYS A 204 -17.43 7.32 -10.01
CA LYS A 204 -17.49 8.41 -11.00
C LYS A 204 -18.82 9.18 -10.94
N LEU A 205 -19.94 8.46 -10.76
CA LEU A 205 -21.24 9.10 -10.55
C LEU A 205 -21.25 9.97 -9.29
N LYS A 206 -20.52 9.56 -8.24
CA LYS A 206 -20.41 10.33 -7.01
C LYS A 206 -19.44 11.50 -7.14
N TRP A 207 -18.32 11.32 -7.81
CA TRP A 207 -17.31 12.35 -8.09
C TRP A 207 -17.95 13.61 -8.68
N SER A 208 -18.79 13.45 -9.71
CA SER A 208 -19.50 14.57 -10.36
C SER A 208 -20.56 15.27 -9.49
N LYS A 209 -20.95 14.68 -8.34
CA LYS A 209 -22.07 15.15 -7.50
C LYS A 209 -21.66 15.56 -6.09
N LYS A 210 -20.57 15.00 -5.57
CA LYS A 210 -20.08 15.20 -4.21
C LYS A 210 -18.67 15.72 -4.27
N LEU A 211 -18.49 16.87 -3.65
CA LEU A 211 -17.17 17.42 -3.37
C LEU A 211 -16.70 16.86 -2.02
N TRP A 212 -15.75 15.94 -2.03
CA TRP A 212 -15.03 15.54 -0.82
C TRP A 212 -14.11 16.69 -0.42
N LYS A 213 -14.30 17.24 0.76
CA LYS A 213 -13.51 18.37 1.25
C LYS A 213 -12.17 17.91 1.81
N LYS A 214 -12.12 16.74 2.43
CA LYS A 214 -10.94 16.27 3.14
C LYS A 214 -10.72 14.78 2.91
N VAL A 215 -9.66 14.48 2.17
CA VAL A 215 -9.33 13.12 1.72
C VAL A 215 -8.07 12.64 2.45
N ILE A 216 -8.12 11.44 3.01
CA ILE A 216 -6.94 10.73 3.52
C ILE A 216 -6.61 9.60 2.54
N ILE A 217 -5.36 9.54 2.07
CA ILE A 217 -4.86 8.48 1.19
C ILE A 217 -3.72 7.76 1.90
N PHE A 218 -3.92 6.50 2.26
CA PHE A 218 -2.85 5.62 2.70
C PHE A 218 -2.13 5.09 1.47
N VAL A 219 -0.86 5.48 1.32
CA VAL A 219 -0.05 5.20 0.12
C VAL A 219 0.77 3.92 0.29
N ASP A 220 1.13 3.30 -0.83
CA ASP A 220 1.85 2.03 -0.90
C ASP A 220 3.31 2.26 -1.35
N ASN A 221 3.63 2.04 -2.63
CA ASN A 221 5.01 1.91 -3.09
C ASN A 221 5.68 3.24 -3.46
N SER A 222 7.01 3.25 -3.40
CA SER A 222 7.85 4.26 -4.06
C SER A 222 7.81 4.15 -5.59
N GLY A 223 8.39 5.14 -6.28
CA GLY A 223 8.55 5.12 -7.73
C GLY A 223 7.27 5.51 -8.47
N ALA A 224 6.97 4.77 -9.54
CA ALA A 224 5.83 5.05 -10.42
C ALA A 224 4.48 5.04 -9.69
N ASP A 225 4.35 4.26 -8.62
CA ASP A 225 3.13 4.17 -7.82
C ASP A 225 2.74 5.51 -7.20
N ILE A 226 3.53 5.97 -6.23
CA ILE A 226 3.31 7.26 -5.58
C ILE A 226 3.44 8.45 -6.56
N ILE A 227 4.45 8.46 -7.44
CA ILE A 227 4.75 9.63 -8.27
C ILE A 227 3.85 9.74 -9.50
N LEU A 228 3.53 8.65 -10.20
CA LEU A 228 2.78 8.69 -11.45
C LEU A 228 1.32 8.22 -11.31
N GLY A 229 0.99 7.50 -10.24
CA GLY A 229 -0.37 7.08 -9.91
C GLY A 229 -1.04 8.02 -8.89
N ILE A 230 -0.58 7.97 -7.64
CA ILE A 230 -1.22 8.69 -6.53
C ILE A 230 -1.10 10.20 -6.64
N LEU A 231 0.09 10.75 -6.90
CA LEU A 231 0.27 12.22 -6.93
C LEU A 231 -0.55 12.92 -8.02
N PRO A 232 -0.67 12.41 -9.26
CA PRO A 232 -1.59 12.96 -10.25
C PRO A 232 -3.05 12.88 -9.82
N PHE A 233 -3.47 11.80 -9.16
CA PHE A 233 -4.81 11.66 -8.61
C PHE A 233 -5.07 12.64 -7.45
N ALA A 234 -4.13 12.80 -6.53
CA ALA A 234 -4.18 13.78 -5.44
C ALA A 234 -4.21 15.23 -5.98
N ARG A 235 -3.43 15.51 -7.03
CA ARG A 235 -3.49 16.78 -7.75
C ARG A 235 -4.88 17.02 -8.36
N GLU A 236 -5.50 16.00 -8.94
CA GLU A 236 -6.87 16.12 -9.47
C GLU A 236 -7.89 16.39 -8.37
N LEU A 237 -7.78 15.74 -7.21
CA LEU A 237 -8.63 16.02 -6.05
C LEU A 237 -8.55 17.50 -5.64
N LEU A 238 -7.33 18.07 -5.57
CA LEU A 238 -7.13 19.50 -5.27
C LEU A 238 -7.72 20.38 -6.37
N ARG A 239 -7.47 20.06 -7.65
CA ARG A 239 -8.01 20.80 -8.79
C ARG A 239 -9.53 20.80 -8.83
N HIS A 240 -10.15 19.67 -8.48
CA HIS A 240 -11.60 19.49 -8.42
C HIS A 240 -12.24 20.20 -7.21
N GLY A 241 -11.42 20.70 -6.26
CA GLY A 241 -11.87 21.55 -5.15
C GLY A 241 -11.84 20.88 -3.77
N SER A 242 -11.15 19.73 -3.62
CA SER A 242 -10.87 19.19 -2.29
C SER A 242 -10.05 20.21 -1.51
N GLN A 243 -10.50 20.54 -0.31
CA GLN A 243 -9.88 21.57 0.51
C GLN A 243 -8.59 21.08 1.15
N VAL A 244 -8.51 19.78 1.49
CA VAL A 244 -7.36 19.16 2.14
C VAL A 244 -7.16 17.75 1.59
N VAL A 245 -5.95 17.43 1.17
CA VAL A 245 -5.55 16.05 0.83
C VAL A 245 -4.37 15.67 1.72
N VAL A 246 -4.49 14.54 2.42
CA VAL A 246 -3.45 14.03 3.30
C VAL A 246 -2.94 12.70 2.75
N LEU A 247 -1.64 12.63 2.49
CA LEU A 247 -0.95 11.39 2.11
C LEU A 247 -0.32 10.77 3.37
N ALA A 248 -0.85 9.63 3.81
CA ALA A 248 -0.40 8.89 4.98
C ALA A 248 0.59 7.81 4.56
N ALA A 249 1.87 7.98 4.92
CA ALA A 249 2.96 7.08 4.56
C ALA A 249 3.56 6.37 5.79
N ASN A 250 4.35 5.33 5.58
CA ASN A 250 4.99 4.58 6.68
C ASN A 250 6.00 5.43 7.45
N ASP A 251 6.14 5.16 8.76
CA ASP A 251 7.22 5.72 9.58
C ASP A 251 8.56 5.07 9.21
N LEU A 252 8.56 3.74 9.12
CA LEU A 252 9.75 2.94 8.86
C LEU A 252 9.67 2.21 7.50
N PRO A 253 10.83 1.99 6.85
CA PRO A 253 10.88 1.17 5.65
C PRO A 253 10.31 -0.23 5.87
N SER A 254 9.54 -0.67 4.88
CA SER A 254 9.02 -2.02 4.74
C SER A 254 8.89 -2.30 3.25
N ILE A 255 9.62 -3.29 2.75
CA ILE A 255 9.74 -3.55 1.30
C ILE A 255 10.11 -2.25 0.55
N ASN A 256 9.44 -1.96 -0.57
CA ASN A 256 9.63 -0.76 -1.39
C ASN A 256 8.58 0.33 -1.09
N ASP A 257 7.86 0.23 0.02
CA ASP A 257 6.90 1.24 0.45
C ASP A 257 7.57 2.60 0.63
N VAL A 258 6.85 3.65 0.26
CA VAL A 258 7.31 5.03 0.49
C VAL A 258 7.16 5.38 1.98
N THR A 259 8.23 5.90 2.57
CA THR A 259 8.18 6.42 3.94
C THR A 259 7.76 7.89 3.99
N TYR A 260 7.29 8.34 5.14
CA TYR A 260 6.96 9.75 5.41
C TYR A 260 8.09 10.70 5.02
N SER A 261 9.32 10.38 5.44
CA SER A 261 10.50 11.22 5.18
C SER A 261 10.81 11.28 3.68
N GLU A 262 10.73 10.14 2.98
CA GLU A 262 10.96 10.09 1.53
C GLU A 262 9.87 10.82 0.74
N LEU A 263 8.61 10.72 1.17
CA LEU A 263 7.51 11.39 0.50
C LEU A 263 7.62 12.91 0.60
N ILE A 264 8.09 13.45 1.74
CA ILE A 264 8.40 14.88 1.88
C ILE A 264 9.41 15.32 0.83
N GLU A 265 10.51 14.56 0.67
CA GLU A 265 11.53 14.88 -0.32
C GLU A 265 11.01 14.80 -1.76
N ILE A 266 10.21 13.77 -2.08
CA ILE A 266 9.60 13.60 -3.40
C ILE A 266 8.70 14.80 -3.74
N VAL A 267 7.76 15.13 -2.85
CA VAL A 267 6.82 16.23 -3.06
C VAL A 267 7.57 17.56 -3.14
N SER A 268 8.61 17.77 -2.33
CA SER A 268 9.44 18.97 -2.41
C SER A 268 10.17 19.12 -3.75
N LYS A 269 10.56 18.02 -4.41
CA LYS A 269 11.21 18.04 -5.73
C LYS A 269 10.23 18.32 -6.87
N LEU A 270 8.95 17.97 -6.69
CA LEU A 270 7.92 18.12 -7.71
C LEU A 270 7.19 19.47 -7.65
N LYS A 271 7.19 20.13 -6.50
CA LYS A 271 6.62 21.48 -6.35
C LYS A 271 7.47 22.52 -7.08
N ASP A 272 6.81 23.46 -7.74
CA ASP A 272 7.46 24.66 -8.29
C ASP A 272 7.77 25.70 -7.19
N GLU A 273 8.39 26.81 -7.59
CA GLU A 273 8.76 27.92 -6.69
C GLU A 273 7.56 28.56 -5.95
N ASN A 274 6.35 28.41 -6.51
CA ASN A 274 5.11 28.91 -5.93
C ASN A 274 4.40 27.85 -5.07
N GLY A 275 4.98 26.66 -4.93
CA GLY A 275 4.40 25.55 -4.18
C GLY A 275 3.32 24.77 -4.96
N ASN A 276 3.21 24.96 -6.28
CA ASN A 276 2.23 24.26 -7.11
C ASN A 276 2.79 22.94 -7.66
N LEU A 277 1.88 22.00 -7.93
CA LEU A 277 2.15 20.81 -8.73
C LEU A 277 1.60 21.03 -10.14
N LEU A 278 2.48 21.42 -11.08
CA LEU A 278 2.12 21.75 -12.47
C LEU A 278 0.87 22.64 -12.58
N GLY A 279 0.93 23.81 -11.95
CA GLY A 279 -0.14 24.82 -12.02
C GLY A 279 -1.33 24.61 -11.07
N VAL A 280 -1.32 23.55 -10.24
CA VAL A 280 -2.32 23.35 -9.17
C VAL A 280 -1.70 23.66 -7.82
N ASP A 281 -2.32 24.55 -7.05
CA ASP A 281 -1.88 24.89 -5.70
C ASP A 281 -1.89 23.65 -4.79
N ALA A 282 -0.72 23.32 -4.25
CA ALA A 282 -0.52 22.20 -3.34
C ALA A 282 -0.21 22.65 -1.91
N SER A 283 -0.65 23.86 -1.53
CA SER A 283 -0.62 24.38 -0.16
C SER A 283 -1.42 23.51 0.82
N ASN A 284 -2.51 22.89 0.34
CA ASN A 284 -3.37 22.01 1.12
C ASN A 284 -3.09 20.50 0.92
N LEU A 285 -1.96 20.16 0.31
CA LEU A 285 -1.44 18.80 0.27
C LEU A 285 -0.53 18.56 1.47
N PHE A 286 -1.01 17.76 2.42
CA PHE A 286 -0.26 17.39 3.62
C PHE A 286 0.29 15.98 3.50
N ILE A 287 1.42 15.76 4.15
CA ILE A 287 2.04 14.44 4.28
C ILE A 287 2.01 14.12 5.77
N ALA A 288 1.49 12.95 6.12
CA ALA A 288 1.32 12.52 7.50
C ALA A 288 2.10 11.23 7.75
N ASN A 289 2.78 11.18 8.89
CA ASN A 289 3.37 9.93 9.34
C ASN A 289 2.26 9.02 9.88
N SER A 290 2.03 7.86 9.27
CA SER A 290 1.00 6.92 9.75
C SER A 290 1.39 6.21 11.05
N GLY A 291 2.68 6.19 11.41
CA GLY A 291 3.22 5.34 12.47
C GLY A 291 3.41 3.88 12.08
N ASN A 292 3.03 3.51 10.86
CA ASN A 292 3.11 2.13 10.39
C ASN A 292 4.51 1.76 9.92
N ASP A 293 4.89 0.50 10.10
CA ASP A 293 6.21 -0.04 9.78
C ASP A 293 6.15 -1.36 9.01
N LEU A 294 4.99 -1.66 8.39
CA LEU A 294 4.68 -2.91 7.68
C LEU A 294 4.11 -2.60 6.29
N PRO A 295 4.03 -3.59 5.37
CA PRO A 295 3.41 -3.42 4.06
C PRO A 295 1.88 -3.59 4.11
N VAL A 296 1.37 -3.94 5.29
CA VAL A 296 -0.04 -3.97 5.65
C VAL A 296 -0.28 -2.97 6.77
N ILE A 297 -1.54 -2.65 7.11
CA ILE A 297 -1.83 -1.70 8.19
C ILE A 297 -3.01 -2.12 9.06
N ASP A 298 -2.81 -2.05 10.37
CA ASP A 298 -3.85 -2.17 11.39
C ASP A 298 -4.32 -0.78 11.82
N LEU A 299 -5.53 -0.40 11.39
CA LEU A 299 -6.11 0.91 11.67
C LEU A 299 -6.57 1.08 13.12
N THR A 300 -6.47 0.05 13.98
CA THR A 300 -6.58 0.25 15.43
C THR A 300 -5.35 0.94 16.03
N ARG A 301 -4.24 1.03 15.26
CA ARG A 301 -2.96 1.55 15.71
C ARG A 301 -2.34 2.45 14.65
N VAL A 302 -2.72 3.73 14.66
CA VAL A 302 -2.11 4.79 13.87
C VAL A 302 -1.47 5.85 14.76
N SER A 303 -0.58 6.67 14.20
CA SER A 303 -0.01 7.81 14.92
C SER A 303 -1.09 8.81 15.35
N GLN A 304 -0.82 9.54 16.45
CA GLN A 304 -1.70 10.63 16.88
C GLN A 304 -1.79 11.76 15.86
N GLU A 305 -0.70 12.00 15.12
CA GLU A 305 -0.65 12.98 14.02
C GLU A 305 -1.68 12.63 12.94
N LEU A 306 -1.67 11.39 12.46
CA LEU A 306 -2.62 10.94 11.45
C LEU A 306 -4.05 10.95 11.98
N ALA A 307 -4.27 10.50 13.22
CA ALA A 307 -5.59 10.53 13.84
C ALA A 307 -6.14 11.96 13.95
N TYR A 308 -5.31 12.91 14.38
CA TYR A 308 -5.70 14.32 14.41
C TYR A 308 -6.07 14.83 13.01
N LEU A 309 -5.21 14.56 12.02
CA LEU A 309 -5.44 14.97 10.64
C LEU A 309 -6.66 14.29 10.00
N ALA A 310 -7.11 13.12 10.46
CA ALA A 310 -8.20 12.37 9.85
C ALA A 310 -9.60 12.62 10.45
N THR A 311 -9.70 13.37 11.55
CA THR A 311 -10.93 13.46 12.37
C THR A 311 -12.18 13.90 11.59
N ASP A 312 -12.02 14.82 10.65
CA ASP A 312 -13.08 15.44 9.83
C ASP A 312 -12.96 15.07 8.34
N ALA A 313 -12.22 14.00 8.02
CA ALA A 313 -12.14 13.53 6.64
C ALA A 313 -13.46 12.90 6.18
N ASP A 314 -13.82 13.16 4.92
CA ASP A 314 -15.05 12.70 4.29
C ASP A 314 -14.83 11.65 3.18
N LEU A 315 -13.56 11.35 2.86
CA LEU A 315 -13.14 10.21 2.05
C LEU A 315 -11.83 9.60 2.58
N VAL A 316 -11.80 8.28 2.74
CA VAL A 316 -10.60 7.50 3.07
C VAL A 316 -10.25 6.56 1.93
N ILE A 317 -9.03 6.63 1.43
CA ILE A 317 -8.52 5.80 0.36
C ILE A 317 -7.39 4.93 0.92
N LEU A 318 -7.52 3.61 0.76
CA LEU A 318 -6.48 2.64 1.10
C LEU A 318 -5.94 2.05 -0.21
N GLU A 319 -4.70 2.37 -0.52
CA GLU A 319 -4.04 1.94 -1.74
C GLU A 319 -3.14 0.73 -1.50
N GLY A 320 -3.05 -0.16 -2.50
CA GLY A 320 -2.18 -1.32 -2.49
C GLY A 320 -2.85 -2.61 -1.98
N MET A 321 -2.27 -3.74 -2.36
CA MET A 321 -2.75 -5.06 -1.95
C MET A 321 -2.65 -5.26 -0.44
N GLY A 322 -1.52 -4.90 0.16
CA GLY A 322 -1.31 -5.10 1.59
C GLY A 322 -2.28 -4.30 2.46
N ARG A 323 -2.39 -2.99 2.23
CA ARG A 323 -3.20 -2.07 3.05
C ARG A 323 -4.69 -2.07 2.73
N GLY A 324 -5.06 -2.33 1.47
CA GLY A 324 -6.44 -2.23 0.99
C GLY A 324 -7.14 -3.56 0.68
N ILE A 325 -6.39 -4.66 0.52
CA ILE A 325 -6.94 -5.99 0.17
C ILE A 325 -6.67 -7.01 1.27
N GLU A 326 -5.40 -7.31 1.58
CA GLU A 326 -5.00 -8.26 2.63
C GLU A 326 -5.38 -7.76 4.01
N THR A 327 -5.34 -6.44 4.19
CA THR A 327 -5.98 -5.74 5.29
C THR A 327 -7.06 -4.78 4.80
N ASN A 328 -8.05 -4.51 5.65
CA ASN A 328 -9.03 -3.42 5.52
C ASN A 328 -10.04 -3.49 4.36
N LEU A 329 -10.06 -4.53 3.50
CA LEU A 329 -10.98 -4.61 2.36
C LEU A 329 -12.45 -4.43 2.77
N TYR A 330 -12.82 -5.00 3.91
CA TYR A 330 -14.17 -4.95 4.48
C TYR A 330 -14.29 -4.00 5.68
N ALA A 331 -13.26 -3.18 5.96
CA ALA A 331 -13.32 -2.21 7.04
C ALA A 331 -14.42 -1.17 6.78
N GLN A 332 -15.25 -0.96 7.80
CA GLN A 332 -16.32 0.03 7.80
C GLN A 332 -15.83 1.35 8.37
N PHE A 333 -16.18 2.43 7.68
CA PHE A 333 -15.81 3.79 8.05
C PHE A 333 -17.05 4.65 8.29
N LYS A 334 -16.88 5.71 9.08
CA LYS A 334 -17.88 6.77 9.33
C LYS A 334 -18.05 7.71 8.14
N CYS A 335 -17.19 7.63 7.14
CA CYS A 335 -17.22 8.40 5.90
C CYS A 335 -17.09 7.48 4.68
N ASP A 336 -17.16 8.07 3.48
CA ASP A 336 -16.93 7.30 2.25
C ASP A 336 -15.53 6.66 2.28
N SER A 337 -15.41 5.49 1.65
CA SER A 337 -14.11 4.83 1.56
C SER A 337 -13.90 4.15 0.21
N LEU A 338 -12.65 4.22 -0.26
CA LEU A 338 -12.17 3.52 -1.44
C LEU A 338 -11.03 2.59 -1.03
N LYS A 339 -11.10 1.32 -1.45
CA LYS A 339 -9.98 0.40 -1.41
C LYS A 339 -9.58 0.12 -2.84
N ILE A 340 -8.35 0.45 -3.19
CA ILE A 340 -7.84 0.39 -4.56
C ILE A 340 -6.50 -0.34 -4.59
N GLY A 341 -6.38 -1.39 -5.37
CA GLY A 341 -5.11 -2.13 -5.46
C GLY A 341 -5.17 -3.27 -6.46
N MET A 342 -4.00 -3.78 -6.83
CA MET A 342 -3.89 -4.92 -7.74
C MET A 342 -3.64 -6.22 -6.99
N VAL A 343 -4.23 -7.32 -7.46
CA VAL A 343 -4.05 -8.64 -6.88
C VAL A 343 -2.75 -9.27 -7.38
N LYS A 344 -1.73 -9.35 -6.53
CA LYS A 344 -0.39 -9.88 -6.89
C LYS A 344 -0.08 -11.25 -6.27
N HIS A 345 -1.00 -11.80 -5.48
CA HIS A 345 -0.87 -13.12 -4.86
C HIS A 345 -1.98 -14.07 -5.33
N PRO A 346 -1.64 -15.29 -5.79
CA PRO A 346 -2.62 -16.31 -6.17
C PRO A 346 -3.64 -16.61 -5.06
N GLU A 347 -3.21 -16.60 -3.80
CA GLU A 347 -4.02 -16.84 -2.61
C GLU A 347 -5.09 -15.75 -2.44
N VAL A 348 -4.72 -14.49 -2.73
CA VAL A 348 -5.66 -13.35 -2.72
C VAL A 348 -6.61 -13.44 -3.91
N ALA A 349 -6.13 -13.80 -5.10
CA ALA A 349 -6.98 -14.03 -6.27
C ALA A 349 -8.01 -15.13 -6.01
N GLN A 350 -7.59 -16.24 -5.41
CA GLN A 350 -8.46 -17.35 -5.02
C GLN A 350 -9.50 -16.90 -3.99
N PHE A 351 -9.09 -16.15 -2.97
CA PHE A 351 -10.01 -15.63 -1.95
C PHE A 351 -11.09 -14.73 -2.55
N LEU A 352 -10.73 -13.87 -3.49
CA LEU A 352 -11.66 -12.95 -4.15
C LEU A 352 -12.47 -13.60 -5.27
N GLY A 353 -12.16 -14.84 -5.67
CA GLY A 353 -12.73 -15.47 -6.86
C GLY A 353 -12.31 -14.77 -8.17
N GLY A 354 -11.18 -14.08 -8.15
CA GLY A 354 -10.62 -13.31 -9.26
C GLY A 354 -9.44 -13.98 -9.94
N ARG A 355 -8.63 -13.18 -10.64
CA ARG A 355 -7.42 -13.62 -11.34
C ARG A 355 -6.18 -12.97 -10.72
N LEU A 356 -5.01 -13.53 -11.02
CA LEU A 356 -3.76 -12.82 -10.77
C LEU A 356 -3.74 -11.56 -11.66
N TYR A 357 -3.27 -10.45 -11.10
CA TYR A 357 -3.29 -9.10 -11.68
C TYR A 357 -4.68 -8.52 -11.92
N ASP A 358 -5.72 -9.10 -11.31
CA ASP A 358 -7.03 -8.46 -11.29
C ASP A 358 -7.00 -7.18 -10.44
N CYS A 359 -7.94 -6.28 -10.69
CA CYS A 359 -8.01 -5.00 -10.01
C CYS A 359 -9.11 -5.03 -8.94
N VAL A 360 -8.83 -4.47 -7.78
CA VAL A 360 -9.85 -4.19 -6.76
C VAL A 360 -10.09 -2.70 -6.78
N PHE A 361 -11.32 -2.30 -7.11
CA PHE A 361 -11.82 -0.94 -6.94
C PHE A 361 -13.11 -1.04 -6.10
N LYS A 362 -12.96 -1.03 -4.77
CA LYS A 362 -14.08 -1.16 -3.84
C LYS A 362 -14.45 0.19 -3.23
N TYR A 363 -15.56 0.75 -3.67
CA TYR A 363 -16.08 2.02 -3.18
C TYR A 363 -17.30 1.79 -2.27
N ASN A 364 -17.28 2.38 -1.08
CA ASN A 364 -18.41 2.33 -0.16
C ASN A 364 -18.81 3.77 0.19
N GLU A 365 -20.01 4.16 -0.20
CA GLU A 365 -20.62 5.42 0.19
C GLU A 365 -21.29 5.28 1.55
N VAL A 366 -21.09 6.26 2.44
CA VAL A 366 -21.87 6.38 3.67
C VAL A 366 -23.06 7.28 3.39
N LEU A 367 -24.26 6.71 3.49
CA LEU A 367 -25.50 7.48 3.43
C LEU A 367 -25.62 8.30 4.71
N ASN A 368 -25.24 9.58 4.63
CA ASN A 368 -25.59 10.53 5.68
C ASN A 368 -27.13 10.67 5.67
N GLY A 369 -27.77 10.20 6.74
CA GLY A 369 -29.22 10.35 6.96
C GLY A 369 -29.67 11.77 7.18
#